data_AF-A0A961YJ94-F1
#
_entry.id   AF-A0A961YJ94-F1
#
_cell.length_a   1.000
_cell.length_b   1.000
_cell.length_c   1.000
_cell.angle_alpha   90.00
_cell.angle_beta   90.00
_cell.angle_gamma   90.00
#
_symmetry.space_group_name_H-M   'P 1'
#
loop_
_entity.id
_entity.type
_entity.pdbx_description
1 polymer ?
#
loop_
_entity_poly.entity_id
_entity_poly.type
_entity_poly.pdbx_seq_one_letter_code
_entity_poly.pdbx_strand_id
1 'polypeptide(L)' 'MNISALFIRRPVLSTVVAMLILLLGFQGIFNLTVRQYPEVEETVITINTVYPGASADLIQGFITAPI' A
#
# COMPACT_ATOMS: atom_id res chain seq x y z
N MET A 1 23.89 -33.04 6.57
CA MET A 1 24.64 -32.28 5.54
C MET A 1 24.70 -30.84 6.00
N ASN A 2 25.89 -30.27 6.19
CA ASN A 2 26.05 -28.94 6.78
C ASN A 2 26.13 -27.89 5.66
N ILE A 3 25.09 -27.08 5.50
CA ILE A 3 24.95 -26.13 4.38
C ILE A 3 26.10 -25.11 4.42
N SER A 4 26.42 -24.58 5.60
CA SER A 4 27.53 -23.63 5.80
C SER A 4 28.89 -24.20 5.36
N ALA A 5 29.14 -25.51 5.55
CA ALA A 5 30.40 -26.13 5.16
C ALA A 5 30.59 -26.16 3.63
N LEU A 6 29.51 -26.24 2.84
CA LEU A 6 29.56 -26.18 1.38
C LEU A 6 29.99 -24.79 0.89
N PHE A 7 29.42 -23.74 1.49
CA PHE A 7 29.74 -22.34 1.19
C PHE A 7 31.16 -21.96 1.62
N ILE A 8 31.63 -22.46 2.77
CA ILE A 8 33.01 -22.24 3.24
C ILE A 8 34.02 -22.94 2.31
N ARG A 9 33.73 -24.17 1.88
CA ARG A 9 34.66 -24.97 1.04
C ARG A 9 34.76 -24.47 -0.41
N ARG A 10 33.75 -23.73 -0.90
CA ARG A 10 33.75 -23.13 -2.25
C ARG A 10 33.53 -21.61 -2.16
N PRO A 11 34.59 -20.82 -1.87
CA PRO A 11 34.48 -19.37 -1.63
C PRO A 11 33.95 -18.58 -2.83
N VAL A 12 34.16 -19.08 -4.05
CA VAL A 12 33.60 -18.47 -5.27
C VAL A 12 32.07 -18.51 -5.28
N LEU A 13 31.44 -19.60 -4.82
CA LEU A 13 29.97 -19.68 -4.77
C LEU A 13 29.40 -18.69 -3.75
N SER A 14 30.03 -18.58 -2.59
CA SER A 14 29.62 -17.66 -1.52
C SER A 14 29.68 -16.19 -1.97
N THR A 15 30.74 -15.81 -2.67
CA THR A 15 30.91 -14.44 -3.18
C THR A 15 29.94 -14.12 -4.31
N VAL A 16 29.69 -15.05 -5.23
CA VAL A 16 28.70 -14.86 -6.30
C VAL A 16 27.28 -14.71 -5.74
N VAL A 17 26.89 -15.55 -4.77
CA VAL A 17 25.56 -15.45 -4.14
C VAL A 17 25.41 -14.14 -3.36
N ALA A 18 26.44 -13.73 -2.62
CA ALA A 18 26.43 -12.44 -1.92
C ALA A 18 26.29 -11.26 -2.90
N MET A 19 27.05 -11.28 -3.99
CA MET A 19 26.95 -10.26 -5.05
C MET A 19 25.57 -10.25 -5.72
N LEU A 20 24.99 -11.42 -5.96
CA LEU A 20 23.65 -11.54 -6.55
C LEU A 20 22.59 -10.92 -5.64
N ILE A 21 22.66 -11.18 -4.33
CA ILE A 21 21.76 -10.57 -3.33
C ILE A 21 21.92 -9.05 -3.33
N LEU A 22 23.17 -8.55 -3.35
CA LEU A 22 23.43 -7.10 -3.39
C LEU A 22 22.89 -6.44 -4.66
N LEU A 23 23.06 -7.06 -5.82
CA LEU A 23 22.58 -6.52 -7.09
C LEU A 23 21.04 -6.46 -7.14
N LEU A 24 20.38 -7.53 -6.70
CA LEU A 24 18.92 -7.56 -6.62
C LEU A 24 18.38 -6.54 -5.61
N GLY A 25 19.02 -6.42 -4.45
CA GLY A 25 18.67 -5.43 -3.43
C GLY A 25 18.86 -4.00 -3.95
N PHE A 26 19.98 -3.73 -4.61
CA PHE A 26 20.28 -2.45 -5.23
C PHE A 26 19.20 -2.07 -6.26
N GLN A 27 18.86 -2.98 -7.18
CA GLN A 27 17.79 -2.76 -8.16
C GLN A 27 16.43 -2.50 -7.47
N GLY A 28 16.12 -3.21 -6.39
CA GLY A 28 14.88 -3.04 -5.63
C GLY A 28 14.74 -1.65 -5.00
N ILE A 29 15.84 -1.09 -4.49
CA ILE A 29 15.85 0.27 -3.91
C ILE A 29 15.44 1.32 -4.95
N PHE A 30 15.90 1.21 -6.20
CA PHE A 30 15.52 2.16 -7.25
C PHE A 30 14.09 1.96 -7.77
N ASN A 31 13.54 0.75 -7.68
CA ASN A 31 12.20 0.45 -8.17
C ASN A 31 11.09 0.71 -7.13
N LEU A 32 11.45 0.97 -5.87
CA LEU A 32 10.48 1.28 -4.83
C LEU A 32 9.91 2.68 -5.04
N THR A 33 8.61 2.76 -5.34
CA THR A 33 7.88 4.02 -5.40
C THR A 33 7.80 4.64 -4.01
N VAL A 34 8.52 5.75 -3.82
CA VAL A 34 8.46 6.54 -2.58
C VAL A 34 7.22 7.42 -2.63
N ARG A 35 6.24 7.14 -1.76
CA ARG A 35 5.05 7.97 -1.58
C ARG A 35 5.25 8.85 -0.35
N GLN A 36 5.01 10.16 -0.46
CA GLN A 36 5.16 11.11 0.66
C GLN A 36 4.03 10.99 1.69
N TYR A 37 2.86 10.56 1.24
CA TYR A 37 1.71 10.24 2.08
C TYR A 37 1.18 8.86 1.67
N PRO A 38 0.74 8.04 2.64
CA PRO A 38 0.03 6.82 2.31
C PRO A 38 -1.25 7.17 1.53
N GLU A 39 -1.68 6.25 0.68
CA GLU A 39 -2.98 6.35 0.04
C GLU A 39 -4.03 6.16 1.14
N VAL A 40 -4.62 7.26 1.59
CA VAL A 40 -5.72 7.25 2.55
C VAL A 40 -6.98 7.08 1.72
N GLU A 41 -7.49 5.86 1.65
CA GLU A 41 -8.81 5.59 1.09
C GLU A 41 -9.86 6.12 2.07
N GLU A 42 -10.17 7.42 2.00
CA GLU A 42 -11.34 7.97 2.68
C GLU A 42 -12.58 7.41 2.01
N THR A 43 -13.25 6.46 2.66
CA THR A 43 -14.53 5.90 2.19
C THR A 43 -15.64 6.93 2.40
N VAL A 44 -15.64 7.99 1.59
CA VAL A 44 -16.70 9.00 1.60
C VAL A 44 -17.83 8.53 0.68
N ILE A 45 -18.92 8.07 1.27
CA ILE A 45 -20.15 7.77 0.55
C ILE A 45 -21.00 9.04 0.55
N THR A 46 -20.97 9.80 -0.54
CA THR A 46 -21.83 10.98 -0.71
C THR A 46 -23.21 10.55 -1.20
N ILE A 47 -24.23 10.67 -0.35
CA ILE A 47 -25.63 10.41 -0.70
C ILE A 47 -26.28 11.75 -1.06
N ASN A 48 -26.55 11.96 -2.35
CA ASN A 48 -27.28 13.14 -2.83
C ASN A 48 -28.77 12.81 -2.99
N THR A 49 -29.63 13.47 -2.22
CA THR A 49 -31.09 13.39 -2.36
C THR A 49 -31.65 14.76 -2.73
N VAL A 50 -32.36 14.82 -3.86
CA VAL A 50 -32.95 16.07 -4.36
C VAL A 50 -34.45 16.03 -4.12
N TYR A 51 -34.97 16.94 -3.30
CA TYR A 51 -36.41 17.11 -3.07
C TYR A 51 -36.82 18.57 -3.36
N PRO A 52 -37.27 18.89 -4.59
CA PRO A 52 -37.62 20.25 -4.97
C PRO A 52 -38.94 20.67 -4.31
N GLY A 53 -38.93 21.81 -3.61
CA GLY A 53 -40.13 22.41 -3.03
C GLY A 53 -40.36 22.21 -1.53
N ALA A 54 -39.44 21.55 -0.79
CA ALA A 54 -39.47 21.51 0.68
C ALA A 54 -38.52 22.54 1.30
N SER A 55 -38.90 23.09 2.46
CA SER A 55 -38.02 23.90 3.29
C SER A 55 -36.87 23.06 3.87
N ALA A 56 -35.72 23.69 4.11
CA ALA A 56 -34.52 23.03 4.62
C ALA A 56 -34.78 22.24 5.92
N ASP A 57 -35.61 22.77 6.82
CA ASP A 57 -35.98 22.13 8.08
C ASP A 57 -36.74 20.80 7.88
N LEU A 58 -37.61 20.72 6.86
CA LEU A 58 -38.35 19.50 6.54
C LEU A 58 -37.45 18.42 5.92
N ILE A 59 -36.51 18.83 5.06
CA ILE A 59 -35.53 17.90 4.46
C ILE A 59 -34.60 17.33 5.53
N GLN A 60 -34.16 18.16 6.48
CA GLN A 60 -33.33 17.69 7.59
C GLN A 60 -34.10 16.70 8.49
N GLY A 61 -35.34 17.05 8.86
CA GLY A 61 -36.15 16.23 9.78
C GLY A 61 -36.65 14.89 9.23
N PHE A 62 -36.95 14.81 7.92
CA PHE A 62 -37.56 13.62 7.31
C PHE A 62 -36.65 12.83 6.35
N ILE A 63 -35.58 13.45 5.82
CA ILE A 63 -34.69 12.80 4.85
C ILE A 63 -33.31 12.59 5.44
N THR A 64 -32.75 13.57 6.15
CA THR A 64 -31.36 13.49 6.67
C THR A 64 -31.25 12.86 8.06
N ALA A 65 -32.22 13.07 8.95
CA ALA A 65 -32.23 12.49 10.29
C ALA A 65 -32.55 10.98 10.36
N PRO A 66 -33.39 10.38 9.49
CA PRO A 66 -33.70 8.95 9.54
C PRO A 66 -32.76 8.06 8.70
N ILE A 67 -31.78 8.62 7.98
CA ILE A 67 -30.72 7.88 7.27
C ILE A 67 -29.46 7.72 8.12
#